data_AF-A0A101E6N1-F1
#
_entry.id   AF-A0A101E6N1-F1
#
_cell.length_a   1.000
_cell.length_b   1.000
_cell.length_c   1.000
_cell.angle_alpha   90.00
_cell.angle_beta   90.00
_cell.angle_gamma   90.00
#
_symmetry.space_group_name_H-M   'P 1'
#
loop_
_entity.id
_entity.type
_entity.pdbx_description
1 polymer ?
#
loop_
_entity_poly.entity_id
_entity_poly.type
_entity_poly.pdbx_seq_one_letter_code
_entity_poly.pdbx_strand_id
1 'polypeptide(L)'
;MKRRKHPPEFKLKVVKEAIEIGNCSLAARKYNLRKSLVSKWVRAYKNAGEQNFLGGKTSTDTNTYSSQEYKKMAKENEKLKKLYYYHLQKHPKTGSHNGGRPFPGYSLDTYGNPICDEQIKEYIMELIEGKGYAYGYHKLTICLRRKYKLIIKNYTGRVKNL
;
A
#
# COMPACT_ATOMS: atom_id res chain seq x y z
N MET A 1 11.41 -22.58 -0.42
CA MET A 1 10.31 -23.53 -0.15
C MET A 1 8.97 -22.81 -0.15
N LYS A 2 7.99 -23.24 -0.96
CA LYS A 2 6.65 -22.64 -1.01
C LYS A 2 5.85 -23.04 0.23
N ARG A 3 5.25 -22.08 0.95
CA ARG A 3 4.38 -22.35 2.12
C ARG A 3 3.03 -22.90 1.62
N ARG A 4 2.64 -24.10 2.06
CA ARG A 4 1.31 -24.65 1.78
C ARG A 4 0.24 -23.80 2.45
N LYS A 5 -0.70 -23.28 1.66
CA LYS A 5 -1.91 -22.59 2.15
C LYS A 5 -3.06 -23.59 2.16
N HIS A 6 -3.81 -23.61 3.25
CA HIS A 6 -5.00 -24.45 3.40
C HIS A 6 -6.27 -23.58 3.35
N PRO A 7 -7.35 -24.03 2.69
CA PRO A 7 -8.60 -23.29 2.64
C PRO A 7 -9.27 -23.22 4.02
N PRO A 8 -10.07 -22.18 4.30
CA PRO A 8 -10.78 -21.99 5.57
C PRO A 8 -11.58 -23.21 6.04
N GLU A 9 -12.41 -23.77 5.16
CA GLU A 9 -13.28 -24.91 5.45
C GLU A 9 -12.48 -26.14 5.87
N PHE A 10 -11.35 -26.40 5.20
CA PHE A 10 -10.46 -27.50 5.54
C PHE A 10 -9.86 -27.30 6.94
N LYS A 11 -9.44 -26.08 7.29
CA LYS A 11 -8.93 -25.80 8.64
C LYS A 11 -10.00 -26.05 9.69
N LEU A 12 -11.24 -25.62 9.44
CA LEU A 12 -12.37 -25.83 10.34
C LEU A 12 -12.67 -27.31 10.54
N LYS A 13 -12.71 -28.10 9.46
CA LYS A 13 -12.92 -29.55 9.52
C LYS A 13 -11.88 -30.24 10.41
N VAL A 14 -10.60 -29.93 10.19
CA VAL A 14 -9.49 -30.51 10.97
C VAL A 14 -9.56 -30.12 12.44
N VAL A 15 -9.96 -28.87 12.74
CA VAL A 15 -10.07 -28.37 14.11
C VAL A 15 -11.25 -29.00 14.86
N LYS A 16 -12.43 -29.09 14.23
CA LYS A 16 -13.62 -29.71 14.85
C LYS A 16 -13.35 -31.17 15.21
N GLU A 17 -12.79 -31.93 14.29
CA GLU A 17 -12.42 -33.33 14.54
C GLU A 17 -11.36 -33.48 15.65
N ALA A 18 -10.38 -32.57 15.71
CA ALA A 18 -9.37 -32.60 16.77
C ALA A 18 -9.92 -32.27 18.16
N ILE A 19 -10.98 -31.45 18.24
CA ILE A 19 -11.67 -31.11 19.48
C ILE A 19 -12.57 -32.26 19.93
N GLU A 20 -13.33 -32.84 19.01
CA GLU A 20 -14.24 -33.98 19.26
C GLU A 20 -13.50 -35.20 19.80
N ILE A 21 -12.35 -35.53 19.19
CA ILE A 21 -11.49 -36.65 19.61
C ILE A 21 -10.59 -36.25 20.81
N GLY A 22 -10.41 -34.95 21.07
CA GLY A 22 -9.48 -34.45 22.08
C GLY A 22 -8.00 -34.67 21.76
N ASN A 23 -7.65 -35.15 20.55
CA ASN A 23 -6.28 -35.50 20.19
C ASN A 23 -5.80 -34.86 18.87
N CYS A 24 -5.03 -33.79 18.99
CA CYS A 24 -4.43 -33.08 17.85
C CYS A 24 -3.46 -33.95 17.02
N SER A 25 -2.80 -34.94 17.62
CA SER A 25 -1.81 -35.78 16.93
C SER A 25 -2.47 -36.80 16.02
N LEU A 26 -3.66 -37.28 16.38
CA LEU A 26 -4.43 -38.21 15.57
C LEU A 26 -5.00 -37.51 14.34
N ALA A 27 -5.65 -36.36 14.54
CA ALA A 27 -6.15 -35.52 13.45
C ALA A 27 -5.02 -35.10 12.50
N ALA A 28 -3.85 -34.71 13.02
CA ALA A 28 -2.70 -34.34 12.20
C ALA A 28 -2.22 -35.50 11.30
N ARG A 29 -2.15 -36.73 11.83
CA ARG A 29 -1.77 -37.92 11.05
C ARG A 29 -2.77 -38.22 9.94
N LYS A 30 -4.07 -38.16 10.24
CA LYS A 30 -5.15 -38.41 9.26
C LYS A 30 -5.06 -37.50 8.04
N TYR A 31 -4.69 -36.24 8.24
CA TYR A 31 -4.61 -35.23 7.19
C TYR A 31 -3.18 -34.98 6.67
N ASN A 32 -2.20 -35.79 7.09
CA ASN A 32 -0.77 -35.61 6.81
C ASN A 32 -0.28 -34.17 7.09
N LEU A 33 -0.71 -33.62 8.22
CA LEU A 33 -0.37 -32.29 8.72
C LEU A 33 0.64 -32.42 9.88
N ARG A 34 1.40 -31.36 10.11
CA ARG A 34 2.25 -31.27 11.30
C ARG A 34 1.36 -31.07 12.54
N LYS A 35 1.58 -31.84 13.60
CA LYS A 35 0.87 -31.70 14.89
C LYS A 35 0.83 -30.25 15.39
N SER A 36 1.98 -29.56 15.33
CA SER A 36 2.11 -28.16 15.77
C SER A 36 1.21 -27.19 15.00
N LEU A 37 0.90 -27.47 13.73
CA LEU A 37 -0.01 -26.68 12.92
C LEU A 37 -1.46 -26.86 13.39
N VAL A 38 -1.89 -28.10 13.61
CA VAL A 38 -3.22 -28.43 14.11
C VAL A 38 -3.42 -27.85 15.51
N SER A 39 -2.45 -27.99 16.41
CA SER A 39 -2.52 -27.39 17.75
C SER A 39 -2.63 -25.86 17.70
N LYS A 40 -1.95 -25.20 16.75
CA LYS A 40 -2.08 -23.75 16.55
C LYS A 40 -3.48 -23.37 16.08
N TRP A 41 -4.08 -24.14 15.16
CA TRP A 41 -5.45 -23.90 14.70
C TRP A 41 -6.48 -24.16 15.80
N VAL A 42 -6.34 -25.23 16.58
CA VAL A 42 -7.25 -25.50 17.71
C VAL A 42 -7.22 -24.36 18.73
N ARG A 43 -6.04 -23.81 19.05
CA ARG A 43 -5.93 -22.61 19.93
C ARG A 43 -6.60 -21.38 19.31
N ALA A 44 -6.36 -21.13 18.03
CA ALA A 44 -6.97 -20.02 17.30
C ALA A 44 -8.50 -20.11 17.27
N TYR A 45 -9.04 -21.33 17.17
CA TYR A 45 -10.48 -21.62 17.24
C TYR A 45 -11.06 -21.43 18.63
N LYS A 46 -10.39 -21.92 19.68
CA LYS A 46 -10.84 -21.73 21.06
C LYS A 46 -10.91 -20.26 21.46
N ASN A 47 -10.02 -19.42 20.92
CA ASN A 47 -9.96 -18.00 21.26
C ASN A 47 -10.97 -17.14 20.47
N ALA A 48 -11.25 -17.45 19.21
CA ALA A 48 -12.01 -16.56 18.31
C ALA A 48 -13.10 -17.27 17.46
N GLY A 49 -13.34 -18.56 17.73
CA GLY A 49 -14.32 -19.36 17.02
C GLY A 49 -14.03 -19.55 15.53
N GLU A 50 -15.08 -19.81 14.76
CA GLU A 50 -15.02 -20.05 13.32
C GLU A 50 -14.59 -18.82 12.51
N GLN A 51 -14.80 -17.62 13.06
CA GLN A 51 -14.52 -16.33 12.43
C GLN A 51 -13.02 -16.12 12.13
N ASN A 52 -12.14 -16.70 12.94
CA ASN A 52 -10.69 -16.67 12.73
C ASN A 52 -10.25 -17.36 11.41
N PHE A 53 -11.01 -18.36 10.97
CA PHE A 53 -10.68 -19.16 9.80
C PHE A 53 -11.36 -18.67 8.53
N LEU A 54 -12.63 -18.26 8.66
CA LEU A 54 -13.44 -17.77 7.54
C LEU A 54 -12.97 -16.43 6.99
N GLY A 55 -12.26 -15.62 7.79
CA GLY A 55 -11.31 -14.64 7.29
C GLY A 55 -11.85 -13.72 6.19
N GLY A 56 -13.10 -13.27 6.31
CA GLY A 56 -13.36 -11.89 5.90
C GLY A 56 -12.57 -11.03 6.86
N LYS A 57 -11.75 -10.11 6.34
CA LYS A 57 -11.11 -9.07 7.14
C LYS A 57 -12.14 -8.55 8.15
N THR A 58 -11.82 -8.47 9.44
CA THR A 58 -12.52 -7.55 10.33
C THR A 58 -12.09 -6.13 9.94
N SER A 59 -12.50 -5.69 8.75
CA SER A 59 -12.78 -4.29 8.49
C SER A 59 -14.04 -3.98 9.28
N THR A 60 -13.87 -3.54 10.52
CA THR A 60 -14.83 -2.61 11.13
C THR A 60 -14.83 -1.36 10.25
N ASP A 61 -15.55 -1.41 9.13
CA ASP A 61 -15.96 -0.28 8.29
C ASP A 61 -16.87 -0.81 7.16
N THR A 62 -17.93 -1.54 7.53
CA THR A 62 -19.13 -1.56 6.68
C THR A 62 -20.05 -0.46 7.18
N ASN A 63 -19.72 0.78 6.81
CA ASN A 63 -20.65 1.88 6.92
C ASN A 63 -21.77 1.65 5.89
N THR A 64 -22.77 0.85 6.28
CA THR A 64 -23.99 0.64 5.50
C THR A 64 -24.85 1.88 5.66
N TYR A 65 -24.47 2.96 4.98
CA TYR A 65 -25.27 4.18 4.94
C TYR A 65 -26.66 3.83 4.41
N SER A 66 -27.70 4.41 5.00
CA SER A 66 -29.06 4.30 4.49
C SER A 66 -29.10 4.77 3.03
N SER A 67 -29.95 4.14 2.20
CA SER A 67 -30.18 4.58 0.81
C SER A 67 -30.49 6.09 0.72
N GLN A 68 -31.09 6.66 1.78
CA GLN A 68 -31.37 8.09 1.89
C GLN A 68 -30.11 8.93 2.11
N GLU A 69 -29.14 8.42 2.88
CA GLU A 69 -27.87 9.10 3.16
C GLU A 69 -26.97 9.09 1.92
N TYR A 70 -26.93 7.98 1.17
CA TYR A 70 -26.26 7.93 -0.13
C TYR A 70 -26.80 8.98 -1.10
N LYS A 71 -28.13 9.15 -1.15
CA LYS A 71 -28.77 10.18 -1.99
C LYS A 71 -28.38 11.59 -1.55
N LYS A 72 -28.27 11.86 -0.25
CA LYS A 72 -27.81 13.16 0.28
C LYS A 72 -26.35 13.41 -0.07
N MET A 73 -25.48 12.43 0.17
CA MET A 73 -24.05 12.52 -0.13
C MET A 73 -23.78 12.68 -1.63
N ALA A 74 -24.56 12.01 -2.49
CA ALA A 74 -24.46 12.18 -3.94
C ALA A 74 -24.80 13.61 -4.37
N LYS A 75 -25.86 14.21 -3.81
CA LYS A 75 -26.23 15.62 -4.07
C LYS A 75 -25.17 16.59 -3.58
N GLU A 76 -24.61 16.35 -2.41
CA GLU A 76 -23.52 17.17 -1.86
C GLU A 76 -22.28 17.09 -2.75
N ASN A 77 -21.90 15.88 -3.19
CA ASN A 77 -20.81 15.68 -4.13
C ASN A 77 -21.03 16.39 -5.46
N GLU A 78 -22.26 16.40 -5.97
CA GLU A 78 -22.58 17.15 -7.20
C GLU A 78 -22.40 18.67 -6.99
N LYS A 79 -22.84 19.20 -5.83
CA LYS A 79 -22.65 20.61 -5.47
C LYS A 79 -21.17 20.96 -5.33
N LEU A 80 -20.39 20.13 -4.64
CA LEU A 80 -18.96 20.32 -4.46
C LEU A 80 -18.21 20.29 -5.79
N LYS A 81 -18.54 19.36 -6.70
CA LYS A 81 -17.98 19.32 -8.06
C LYS A 81 -18.26 20.62 -8.81
N LYS A 82 -19.51 21.11 -8.79
CA LYS A 82 -19.87 22.39 -9.45
C LYS A 82 -19.07 23.57 -8.89
N LEU A 83 -18.94 23.66 -7.57
CA LEU A 83 -18.15 24.71 -6.92
C LEU A 83 -16.66 24.63 -7.27
N TYR A 84 -16.10 23.41 -7.31
CA TYR A 84 -14.72 23.18 -7.71
C TYR A 84 -14.44 23.64 -9.15
N TYR A 85 -15.30 23.25 -10.10
CA TYR A 85 -15.16 23.67 -11.48
C TYR A 85 -15.35 25.18 -11.66
N TYR A 86 -16.29 25.79 -10.95
CA TYR A 86 -16.45 27.23 -10.92
C TYR A 86 -15.18 27.94 -10.42
N HIS A 87 -14.57 27.43 -9.35
CA HIS A 87 -13.31 27.97 -8.81
C HIS A 87 -12.16 27.85 -9.81
N LEU A 88 -12.00 26.71 -10.48
CA LEU A 88 -10.98 26.51 -11.50
C LEU A 88 -11.13 27.46 -12.69
N GLN A 89 -12.37 27.82 -13.06
CA GLN A 89 -12.65 28.78 -14.13
C GLN A 89 -12.35 30.22 -13.72
N LYS A 90 -12.66 30.60 -12.47
CA LYS A 90 -12.46 31.97 -11.94
C LYS A 90 -11.03 32.26 -11.50
N HIS A 91 -10.33 31.23 -11.04
CA HIS A 91 -8.92 31.29 -10.67
C HIS A 91 -8.17 30.25 -11.51
N PRO A 92 -7.93 30.53 -12.81
CA PRO A 92 -7.06 29.68 -13.60
C PRO A 92 -5.73 29.60 -12.85
N LYS A 93 -5.24 28.39 -12.62
CA LYS A 93 -3.92 28.19 -12.01
C LYS A 93 -2.88 28.82 -12.94
N THR A 94 -2.56 30.09 -12.71
CA THR A 94 -1.38 30.71 -13.27
C THR A 94 -0.22 30.02 -12.58
N GLY A 95 0.40 29.08 -13.28
CA GLY A 95 1.57 28.35 -12.80
C GLY A 95 2.77 29.26 -12.68
N SER A 96 2.73 30.23 -11.77
CA SER A 96 3.93 30.85 -11.23
C SER A 96 4.60 29.74 -10.41
N HIS A 97 5.55 29.04 -11.05
CA HIS A 97 6.37 28.02 -10.42
C HIS A 97 7.30 28.69 -9.40
N ASN A 98 6.73 29.10 -8.27
CA ASN A 98 7.46 29.68 -7.16
C ASN A 98 8.13 28.55 -6.37
N GLY A 99 9.19 27.99 -6.96
CA GLY A 99 10.05 26.98 -6.38
C GLY A 99 9.92 25.60 -7.01
N GLY A 100 11.05 24.89 -7.08
CA GLY A 100 11.15 23.55 -7.63
C GLY A 100 12.14 23.46 -8.78
N ARG A 101 12.49 22.23 -9.15
CA ARG A 101 13.19 21.96 -10.40
C ARG A 101 12.26 22.40 -11.56
N PRO A 102 12.75 23.10 -12.59
CA PRO A 102 11.95 23.31 -13.81
C PRO A 102 11.44 21.95 -14.33
N PHE A 103 10.48 21.93 -15.26
CA PHE A 103 9.92 20.70 -15.85
C PHE A 103 10.60 20.33 -17.20
N PRO A 104 11.87 19.90 -17.24
CA PRO A 104 12.48 19.42 -18.48
C PRO A 104 12.08 17.98 -18.83
N GLY A 105 11.37 17.25 -17.96
CA GLY A 105 10.97 15.85 -18.22
C GLY A 105 12.11 14.83 -18.14
N TYR A 106 13.32 15.27 -17.76
CA TYR A 106 14.51 14.43 -17.56
C TYR A 106 15.46 15.04 -16.53
N SER A 107 16.31 14.24 -15.87
CA SER A 107 17.49 14.64 -15.07
C SER A 107 18.79 14.30 -15.76
N LEU A 108 19.91 14.84 -15.28
CA LEU A 108 21.23 14.45 -15.77
C LEU A 108 21.88 13.49 -14.78
N ASP A 109 22.67 12.55 -15.27
CA ASP A 109 23.63 11.82 -14.45
C ASP A 109 24.94 12.60 -14.25
N THR A 110 25.90 12.06 -13.49
CA THR A 110 27.23 12.65 -13.31
C THR A 110 28.06 12.74 -14.59
N TYR A 111 27.67 12.01 -15.63
CA TYR A 111 28.36 11.96 -16.91
C TYR A 111 27.73 12.92 -17.93
N GLY A 112 26.65 13.61 -17.58
CA GLY A 112 25.94 14.54 -18.45
C GLY A 112 24.88 13.89 -19.35
N ASN A 113 24.57 12.61 -19.16
CA ASN A 113 23.54 11.92 -19.94
C ASN A 113 22.13 12.22 -19.38
N PRO A 114 21.13 12.43 -20.25
CA PRO A 114 19.75 12.61 -19.82
C PRO A 114 19.12 11.27 -19.36
N ILE A 115 18.47 11.31 -18.21
CA ILE A 115 17.67 10.25 -17.61
C ILE A 115 16.23 10.74 -17.56
N CYS A 116 15.32 10.08 -18.26
CA CYS A 116 13.90 10.46 -18.29
C CYS A 116 13.21 10.26 -16.93
N ASP A 117 12.10 10.96 -16.71
CA ASP A 117 11.36 10.88 -15.44
C ASP A 117 10.84 9.46 -15.12
N GLU A 118 10.47 8.65 -16.13
CA GLU A 118 10.04 7.26 -15.92
C GLU A 118 11.18 6.41 -15.35
N GLN A 119 12.41 6.59 -15.85
CA GLN A 119 13.58 5.88 -15.32
C GLN A 119 13.92 6.33 -13.89
N ILE A 120 13.76 7.62 -13.58
CA ILE A 120 13.96 8.14 -12.21
C ILE A 120 12.92 7.54 -11.26
N LYS A 121 11.67 7.40 -11.72
CA LYS A 121 10.58 6.78 -10.98
C LYS A 121 10.87 5.31 -10.70
N GLU A 122 11.40 4.55 -11.66
CA GLU A 122 11.87 3.18 -11.45
C GLU A 122 12.95 3.11 -10.36
N TYR A 123 13.93 3.99 -10.39
CA TYR A 123 14.97 4.05 -9.36
C TYR A 123 14.41 4.32 -7.96
N ILE A 124 13.40 5.19 -7.86
CA ILE A 124 12.71 5.45 -6.58
C ILE A 124 11.95 4.20 -6.12
N MET A 125 11.23 3.53 -7.02
CA MET A 125 10.50 2.30 -6.70
C MET A 125 11.44 1.20 -6.20
N GLU A 126 12.56 0.98 -6.89
CA GLU A 126 13.58 0.00 -6.49
C GLU A 126 14.16 0.29 -5.10
N LEU A 127 14.40 1.57 -4.78
CA LEU A 127 14.88 1.98 -3.46
C LEU A 127 13.84 1.73 -2.36
N ILE A 128 12.55 2.00 -2.65
CA ILE A 128 11.44 1.80 -1.71
C ILE A 128 11.20 0.30 -1.46
N GLU A 129 11.20 -0.53 -2.50
CA GLU A 129 11.02 -1.98 -2.39
C GLU A 129 12.12 -2.67 -1.56
N GLY A 130 13.31 -2.07 -1.51
CA GLY A 130 14.40 -2.50 -0.64
C GLY A 130 14.28 -1.99 0.80
N LYS A 131 15.37 -1.41 1.32
CA LYS A 131 15.45 -0.86 2.69
C LYS A 131 14.94 0.59 2.78
N GLY A 132 14.59 1.20 1.64
CA GLY A 132 14.23 2.61 1.54
C GLY A 132 12.76 2.92 1.81
N TYR A 133 11.92 1.93 2.16
CA TYR A 133 10.50 2.17 2.45
C TYR A 133 10.26 3.23 3.55
N ALA A 134 11.12 3.26 4.57
CA ALA A 134 11.05 4.25 5.66
C ALA A 134 11.85 5.54 5.38
N TYR A 135 12.40 5.70 4.18
CA TYR A 135 13.24 6.86 3.86
C TYR A 135 12.36 8.02 3.41
N GLY A 136 12.44 9.14 4.13
CA GLY A 136 11.94 10.42 3.63
C GLY A 136 12.75 10.91 2.43
N TYR A 137 12.21 11.93 1.73
CA TYR A 137 12.78 12.47 0.49
C TYR A 137 14.29 12.76 0.56
N HIS A 138 14.77 13.34 1.65
CA HIS A 138 16.19 13.65 1.81
C HIS A 138 17.10 12.41 1.71
N LYS A 139 16.74 11.32 2.39
CA LYS A 139 17.49 10.06 2.35
C LYS A 139 17.38 9.38 0.98
N LEU A 140 16.22 9.48 0.32
CA LEU A 140 16.04 9.00 -1.05
C LEU A 140 16.91 9.77 -2.04
N THR A 141 16.98 11.10 -1.95
CA THR A 141 17.87 11.94 -2.77
C THR A 141 19.33 11.55 -2.61
N ILE A 142 19.78 11.23 -1.40
CA ILE A 142 21.15 10.73 -1.16
C ILE A 142 21.36 9.37 -1.85
N CYS A 143 20.40 8.45 -1.74
CA CYS A 143 20.50 7.14 -2.38
C CYS A 143 20.55 7.25 -3.91
N LEU A 144 19.71 8.12 -4.49
CA LEU A 144 19.67 8.39 -5.92
C LEU A 144 21.02 8.92 -6.44
N ARG A 145 21.64 9.85 -5.71
CA ARG A 145 22.98 10.36 -6.03
C ARG A 145 24.07 9.29 -5.93
N ARG A 146 24.03 8.42 -4.91
CA ARG A 146 25.10 7.44 -4.67
C ARG A 146 25.05 6.27 -5.64
N LYS A 147 23.84 5.71 -5.84
CA LYS A 147 23.61 4.48 -6.61
C LYS A 147 23.46 4.73 -8.10
N TYR A 148 22.65 5.72 -8.48
CA TYR A 148 22.33 6.01 -9.89
C TYR A 148 23.02 7.26 -10.43
N LYS A 149 23.91 7.87 -9.63
CA LYS A 149 24.69 9.05 -10.03
C LYS A 149 23.83 10.21 -10.53
N LEU A 150 22.60 10.32 -10.02
CA LEU A 150 21.65 11.35 -10.44
C LEU A 150 22.03 12.74 -9.90
N ILE A 151 22.15 13.72 -10.79
CA ILE A 151 22.34 15.13 -10.42
C ILE A 151 20.97 15.74 -10.10
N ILE A 152 20.64 15.75 -8.80
CA ILE A 152 19.44 16.42 -8.29
C ILE A 152 19.84 17.81 -7.80
N LYS A 153 19.67 18.84 -8.64
CA LYS A 153 19.88 20.25 -8.28
C LYS A 153 18.64 20.80 -7.60
N ASN A 154 18.80 21.38 -6.40
CA ASN A 154 17.76 22.16 -5.75
C ASN A 154 17.80 23.57 -6.36
N TYR A 155 16.97 23.84 -7.35
CA TYR A 155 16.80 25.20 -7.86
C TYR A 155 15.94 25.97 -6.86
N THR A 156 16.58 26.51 -5.82
CA THR A 156 15.99 27.57 -5.02
C THR A 156 15.91 28.80 -5.90
N GLY A 157 14.71 29.23 -6.29
CA GLY A 157 14.45 30.31 -7.24
C GLY A 157 14.88 31.71 -6.79
N ARG A 158 16.17 31.91 -6.50
CA ARG A 158 16.79 33.24 -6.57
C ARG A 158 17.41 33.36 -7.96
N VAL A 159 16.67 33.97 -8.86
CA VAL A 159 17.22 34.59 -10.07
C VAL A 159 18.22 35.63 -9.58
N LYS A 160 19.53 35.36 -9.64
CA LYS A 160 20.54 36.40 -9.62
C LYS A 160 20.57 36.97 -11.04
N ASN A 161 19.89 38.09 -11.25
CA ASN A 161 20.14 38.92 -12.40
C ASN A 161 21.55 39.51 -12.26
N LEU A 162 22.40 39.27 -13.25
CA LEU A 162 23.56 40.09 -13.60
C LEU A 162 23.37 40.45 -15.07
#